data_AF-D2QV86-F1
#
_entry.id   AF-D2QV86-F1
#
_cell.length_a   1.000
_cell.length_b   1.000
_cell.length_c   1.000
_cell.angle_alpha   90.00
_cell.angle_beta   90.00
_cell.angle_gamma   90.00
#
_symmetry.space_group_name_H-M   'P 1'
#
loop_
_entity.id
_entity.type
_entity.pdbx_description
1 polymer ?
#
loop_
_entity_poly.entity_id
_entity_poly.type
_entity_poly.pdbx_seq_one_letter_code
_entity_poly.pdbx_strand_id
1 'polypeptide(L)'
;MLQLLTDKPPHFVEQVIDCIDYYQFTRVAQISQYFKCSEKKLYRTFLAYYDLGPKEYLQLLQFRKCLWHMTLQPKLSLDEIAFQNNYFDTPHLGRAFQHFTQQRPTSLRTQLVSVDGQVLITSLD
;
A
#
# COMPACT_ATOMS: atom_id res chain seq x y z
N MET A 1 32.13 -14.03 -7.90
CA MET A 1 33.14 -13.17 -7.24
C MET A 1 32.38 -11.98 -6.68
N LEU A 2 32.08 -12.02 -5.39
CA LEU A 2 31.31 -11.01 -4.66
C LEU A 2 32.00 -9.64 -4.81
N GLN A 3 31.34 -8.70 -5.47
CA GLN A 3 31.70 -7.30 -5.33
C GLN A 3 31.15 -6.80 -4.01
N LEU A 4 32.08 -6.57 -3.08
CA LEU A 4 31.91 -5.83 -1.85
C LEU A 4 31.12 -4.53 -2.09
N LEU A 5 29.90 -4.47 -1.53
CA LEU A 5 29.20 -3.22 -1.25
C LEU A 5 29.54 -2.81 0.18
N THR A 6 30.65 -2.08 0.33
CA THR A 6 31.01 -1.36 1.56
C THR A 6 30.07 -0.16 1.78
N ASP A 7 29.49 -0.09 2.97
CA ASP A 7 29.12 1.11 3.76
C ASP A 7 27.99 2.07 3.29
N LYS A 8 26.75 1.63 3.47
CA LYS A 8 25.70 2.27 4.32
C LYS A 8 24.47 1.36 4.33
N PRO A 9 23.93 0.95 5.49
CA PRO A 9 22.71 0.16 5.48
C PRO A 9 21.53 1.04 5.03
N PRO A 10 20.53 0.54 4.28
CA PRO A 10 19.27 1.24 4.06
C PRO A 10 18.38 1.26 5.33
N HIS A 11 19.00 1.15 6.51
CA HIS A 11 18.38 0.67 7.75
C HIS A 11 17.08 1.38 8.11
N PHE A 12 16.98 2.69 7.91
CA PHE A 12 15.82 3.41 8.44
C PHE A 12 14.53 3.15 7.66
N VAL A 13 14.56 3.10 6.32
CA VAL A 13 13.33 2.88 5.54
C VAL A 13 12.84 1.45 5.64
N GLU A 14 13.77 0.49 5.61
CA GLU A 14 13.48 -0.94 5.78
C GLU A 14 12.89 -1.21 7.17
N GLN A 15 13.51 -0.66 8.24
CA GLN A 15 12.96 -0.77 9.60
C GLN A 15 11.55 -0.17 9.69
N VAL A 16 11.31 0.97 9.02
CA VAL A 16 9.99 1.58 8.99
C VAL A 16 8.97 0.67 8.32
N ILE A 17 9.34 0.02 7.20
CA ILE A 17 8.46 -0.92 6.48
C ILE A 17 8.17 -2.15 7.33
N ASP A 18 9.19 -2.76 7.92
CA ASP A 18 9.05 -3.92 8.81
C ASP A 18 8.08 -3.59 9.96
N CYS A 19 8.18 -2.37 10.51
CA CYS A 19 7.26 -1.90 11.55
C CYS A 19 5.85 -1.58 11.02
N ILE A 20 5.72 -1.04 9.81
CA ILE A 20 4.40 -0.84 9.18
C ILE A 20 3.68 -2.19 9.06
N ASP A 21 4.37 -3.23 8.61
CA ASP A 21 3.80 -4.56 8.43
C ASP A 21 3.57 -5.27 9.76
N TYR A 22 4.52 -5.20 10.71
CA TYR A 22 4.38 -5.85 12.02
C TYR A 22 3.29 -5.21 12.88
N TYR A 23 3.25 -3.87 12.97
CA TYR A 23 2.30 -3.14 13.81
C TYR A 23 1.03 -2.70 13.08
N GLN A 24 0.92 -2.96 11.78
CA GLN A 24 -0.22 -2.58 10.94
C GLN A 24 -0.52 -1.07 11.00
N PHE A 25 0.52 -0.24 10.92
CA PHE A 25 0.35 1.22 10.89
C PHE A 25 -0.44 1.64 9.65
N THR A 26 -1.39 2.55 9.85
CA THR A 26 -2.26 3.10 8.79
C THR A 26 -2.11 4.61 8.63
N ARG A 27 -1.36 5.27 9.52
CA ARG A 27 -1.15 6.72 9.53
C ARG A 27 0.32 7.06 9.72
N VAL A 28 0.80 8.08 9.00
CA VAL A 28 2.17 8.59 9.11
C VAL A 28 2.51 9.01 10.55
N ALA A 29 1.54 9.57 11.28
CA ALA A 29 1.70 9.93 12.69
C ALA A 29 2.06 8.75 13.60
N GLN A 30 1.54 7.53 13.34
CA GLN A 30 1.87 6.34 14.13
C GLN A 30 3.35 5.97 13.93
N ILE A 31 3.82 6.03 12.69
CA ILE A 31 5.22 5.79 12.34
C ILE A 31 6.11 6.85 12.99
N SER A 32 5.74 8.13 12.86
CA SER A 32 6.45 9.27 13.43
C SER A 32 6.62 9.13 14.95
N GLN A 33 5.55 8.77 15.65
CA GLN A 33 5.54 8.55 17.09
C GLN A 33 6.41 7.34 17.49
N TYR A 34 6.28 6.22 16.79
CA TYR A 34 7.04 5.00 17.08
C TYR A 34 8.55 5.21 16.93
N PHE A 35 8.98 5.81 15.82
CA PHE A 35 10.38 6.08 15.52
C PHE A 35 10.93 7.37 16.16
N LYS A 36 10.11 8.09 16.93
CA LYS A 36 10.44 9.39 17.55
C LYS A 36 11.09 10.36 16.53
N CYS A 37 10.50 10.46 15.35
CA CYS A 37 11.04 11.26 14.26
C CYS A 37 9.97 12.13 13.60
N SER A 38 10.37 13.21 12.95
CA SER A 38 9.40 14.08 12.26
C SER A 38 8.85 13.45 10.99
N GLU A 39 7.60 13.78 10.63
CA GLU A 39 7.00 13.35 9.36
C GLU A 39 7.81 13.84 8.15
N LYS A 40 8.48 15.00 8.25
CA LYS A 40 9.39 15.50 7.21
C LYS A 40 10.59 14.56 7.00
N LYS A 41 11.14 13.95 8.07
CA LYS A 41 12.21 12.95 7.94
C LYS A 41 11.68 11.70 7.23
N LEU A 42 10.51 11.21 7.62
CA LEU A 42 9.86 10.08 6.95
C LEU A 42 9.64 10.36 5.47
N TYR A 43 9.07 11.52 5.13
CA TYR A 43 8.85 11.94 3.75
C TYR A 43 10.13 11.93 2.91
N ARG A 44 11.20 12.56 3.41
CA ARG A 44 12.51 12.55 2.72
C ARG A 44 13.10 11.15 2.57
N THR A 45 12.88 10.29 3.57
CA THR A 45 13.39 8.90 3.56
C THR A 45 12.68 8.07 2.49
N PHE A 46 11.34 8.14 2.46
CA PHE A 46 10.54 7.41 1.47
C PHE A 46 10.78 7.94 0.05
N LEU A 47 10.84 9.26 -0.15
CA LEU A 47 11.16 9.83 -1.46
C LEU A 47 12.52 9.34 -1.97
N ALA A 48 13.54 9.33 -1.11
CA ALA A 48 14.88 8.91 -1.51
C ALA A 48 14.99 7.42 -1.89
N TYR A 49 14.01 6.58 -1.52
CA TYR A 49 14.06 5.13 -1.73
C TYR A 49 13.00 4.61 -2.71
N TYR A 50 11.80 5.20 -2.71
CA TYR A 50 10.66 4.76 -3.52
C TYR A 50 10.07 5.83 -4.43
N ASP A 51 10.64 7.05 -4.47
CA ASP A 51 10.09 8.20 -5.20
C ASP A 51 8.63 8.54 -4.84
N LEU A 52 8.18 8.14 -3.65
CA LEU A 52 6.83 8.38 -3.13
C LEU A 52 6.87 8.79 -1.65
N GLY A 53 5.80 9.42 -1.16
CA GLY A 53 5.69 9.77 0.26
C GLY A 53 5.22 8.58 1.14
N PRO A 54 5.48 8.60 2.47
CA PRO A 54 4.99 7.56 3.39
C PRO A 54 3.46 7.44 3.39
N LYS A 55 2.75 8.54 3.14
CA LYS A 55 1.28 8.53 3.02
C LYS A 55 0.84 7.74 1.78
N GLU A 56 1.46 7.99 0.64
CA GLU A 56 1.16 7.30 -0.62
C GLU A 56 1.52 5.81 -0.50
N TYR A 57 2.62 5.49 0.19
CA TYR A 57 2.98 4.10 0.51
C TYR A 57 1.88 3.39 1.30
N LEU A 58 1.40 4.01 2.38
CA LEU A 58 0.32 3.44 3.20
C LEU A 58 -0.98 3.28 2.41
N GLN A 59 -1.31 4.24 1.55
CA GLN A 59 -2.45 4.16 0.63
C GLN A 59 -2.29 3.02 -0.38
N LEU A 60 -1.07 2.80 -0.91
CA LEU A 60 -0.76 1.70 -1.80
C LEU A 60 -0.95 0.34 -1.11
N LEU A 61 -0.46 0.19 0.12
CA LEU A 61 -0.67 -1.03 0.90
C LEU A 61 -2.16 -1.29 1.19
N GLN A 62 -2.89 -0.24 1.57
CA GLN A 62 -4.34 -0.30 1.80
C GLN A 62 -5.10 -0.70 0.52
N PHE A 63 -4.74 -0.12 -0.62
CA PHE A 63 -5.28 -0.47 -1.94
C PHE A 63 -5.00 -1.95 -2.30
N ARG A 64 -3.76 -2.42 -2.10
CA ARG A 64 -3.39 -3.83 -2.35
C ARG A 64 -4.19 -4.81 -1.51
N LYS A 65 -4.46 -4.49 -0.24
CA LYS A 65 -5.33 -5.31 0.61
C LYS A 65 -6.77 -5.42 0.08
N CYS A 66 -7.31 -4.34 -0.51
CA CYS A 66 -8.61 -4.41 -1.18
C CYS A 66 -8.60 -5.38 -2.37
N LEU A 67 -7.53 -5.42 -3.16
CA LEU A 67 -7.40 -6.33 -4.29
C LEU A 67 -7.37 -7.79 -3.83
N TRP A 68 -6.69 -8.07 -2.71
CA TRP A 68 -6.73 -9.39 -2.07
C TRP A 68 -8.15 -9.75 -1.60
N HIS A 69 -8.89 -8.83 -0.97
CA HIS A 69 -10.26 -9.11 -0.57
C HIS A 69 -11.18 -9.35 -1.78
N MET A 70 -11.01 -8.59 -2.87
CA MET A 70 -11.78 -8.79 -4.10
C MET A 70 -11.55 -10.16 -4.74
N THR A 71 -10.32 -10.68 -4.66
CA THR A 71 -9.95 -11.97 -5.27
C THR A 71 -10.24 -13.17 -4.36
N LEU A 72 -9.89 -13.08 -3.07
CA LEU A 72 -10.07 -14.17 -2.11
C LEU A 72 -11.50 -14.27 -1.56
N GLN A 73 -12.26 -13.17 -1.58
CA GLN A 73 -13.59 -13.08 -1.01
C GLN A 73 -14.57 -12.43 -2.00
N PRO A 74 -14.83 -13.06 -3.16
CA PRO A 74 -15.60 -12.46 -4.26
C PRO A 74 -17.05 -12.11 -3.89
N LYS A 75 -17.57 -12.65 -2.78
CA LYS A 75 -18.91 -12.37 -2.26
C LYS A 75 -19.00 -11.04 -1.49
N LEU A 76 -17.87 -10.44 -1.08
CA LEU A 76 -17.91 -9.16 -0.37
C LEU A 76 -18.35 -8.02 -1.30
N SER A 77 -19.30 -7.23 -0.82
CA SER A 77 -19.68 -5.96 -1.42
C SER A 77 -18.54 -4.93 -1.37
N LEU A 78 -18.63 -3.87 -2.18
CA LEU A 78 -17.63 -2.79 -2.12
C LEU A 78 -17.69 -2.01 -0.81
N ASP A 79 -18.88 -1.90 -0.21
CA ASP A 79 -19.05 -1.25 1.09
C ASP A 79 -18.36 -2.04 2.21
N GLU A 80 -18.49 -3.37 2.21
CA GLU A 80 -17.79 -4.25 3.17
C GLU A 80 -16.28 -4.18 2.96
N ILE A 81 -15.79 -4.19 1.72
CA ILE A 81 -14.36 -4.05 1.43
C ILE A 81 -13.84 -2.68 1.88
N ALA A 82 -14.58 -1.60 1.62
CA ALA A 82 -14.23 -0.26 2.07
C ALA A 82 -14.11 -0.22 3.60
N PHE A 83 -15.14 -0.70 4.30
CA PHE A 83 -15.19 -0.75 5.77
C PHE A 83 -14.02 -1.55 6.34
N GLN A 84 -13.80 -2.78 5.87
CA GLN A 84 -12.73 -3.66 6.37
C GLN A 84 -11.32 -3.11 6.11
N ASN A 85 -11.15 -2.30 5.07
CA ASN A 85 -9.85 -1.72 4.72
C ASN A 85 -9.68 -0.29 5.22
N ASN A 86 -10.49 0.19 6.16
CA ASN A 86 -10.41 1.54 6.75
C ASN A 86 -10.62 2.68 5.74
N TYR A 87 -11.40 2.46 4.68
CA TYR A 87 -11.95 3.55 3.90
C TYR A 87 -13.21 4.07 4.61
N PHE A 88 -13.33 5.39 4.65
CA PHE A 88 -14.53 6.07 5.15
C PHE A 88 -15.81 5.56 4.49
N ASP A 89 -15.79 5.40 3.16
CA ASP A 89 -16.93 4.93 2.36
C ASP A 89 -16.46 4.40 0.98
N THR A 90 -17.38 3.84 0.20
CA THR A 90 -17.13 3.35 -1.15
C THR A 90 -16.65 4.45 -2.13
N PRO A 91 -17.14 5.71 -2.07
CA PRO A 91 -16.53 6.82 -2.79
C PRO A 91 -15.04 7.05 -2.48
N HIS A 92 -14.63 6.98 -1.21
CA HIS A 92 -13.23 7.10 -0.81
C HIS A 92 -12.40 5.93 -1.36
N LEU A 93 -12.91 4.70 -1.29
CA LEU A 93 -12.31 3.53 -1.96
C LEU A 93 -12.15 3.78 -3.47
N GLY A 94 -13.20 4.29 -4.12
CA GLY A 94 -13.21 4.59 -5.55
C GLY A 94 -12.11 5.57 -5.98
N ARG A 95 -11.85 6.61 -5.18
CA ARG A 95 -10.76 7.57 -5.44
C ARG A 95 -9.38 6.91 -5.37
N ALA A 96 -9.16 5.99 -4.43
CA ALA A 96 -7.90 5.25 -4.35
C ALA A 96 -7.68 4.36 -5.59
N PHE A 97 -8.71 3.65 -6.05
CA PHE A 97 -8.61 2.85 -7.27
C PHE A 97 -8.33 3.73 -8.50
N GLN A 98 -9.02 4.86 -8.65
CA GLN A 98 -8.75 5.79 -9.75
C GLN A 98 -7.33 6.36 -9.70
N HIS A 99 -6.81 6.64 -8.50
CA HIS A 99 -5.46 7.14 -8.32
C HIS A 99 -4.40 6.10 -8.76
N PHE A 100 -4.58 4.83 -8.41
CA PHE A 100 -3.58 3.78 -8.67
C PHE A 100 -3.73 3.07 -10.02
N THR A 101 -4.94 2.96 -10.57
CA THR A 101 -5.21 2.17 -11.78
C THR A 101 -5.95 2.93 -12.88
N GLN A 102 -6.37 4.17 -12.61
CA GLN A 102 -7.26 4.95 -13.50
C GLN A 102 -8.62 4.29 -13.75
N GLN A 103 -8.96 3.24 -12.99
CA GLN A 103 -10.21 2.50 -13.10
C GLN A 103 -11.05 2.61 -11.83
N ARG A 104 -12.36 2.34 -11.96
CA ARG A 104 -13.25 2.18 -10.81
C ARG A 104 -13.15 0.76 -10.24
N PRO A 105 -13.40 0.57 -8.93
CA PRO A 105 -13.31 -0.74 -8.29
C PRO A 105 -14.28 -1.77 -8.88
N THR A 106 -15.46 -1.34 -9.34
CA THR A 106 -16.41 -2.21 -10.04
C THR A 106 -15.86 -2.77 -11.35
N SER A 107 -15.23 -1.92 -12.17
CA SER A 107 -14.63 -2.30 -13.45
C SER A 107 -13.42 -3.20 -13.27
N LEU A 108 -12.54 -2.86 -12.31
CA LEU A 108 -11.35 -3.66 -12.07
C LEU A 108 -11.73 -5.04 -11.51
N ARG A 109 -12.73 -5.12 -10.62
CA ARG A 109 -13.19 -6.39 -10.03
C ARG A 109 -13.57 -7.44 -11.08
N THR A 110 -14.17 -7.06 -12.20
CA THR A 110 -14.56 -8.02 -13.24
C THR A 110 -13.36 -8.51 -14.08
N GLN A 111 -12.23 -7.81 -14.03
CA GLN A 111 -11.01 -8.11 -14.79
C GLN A 111 -9.95 -8.82 -13.93
N LEU A 112 -10.13 -8.84 -12.60
CA LEU A 112 -9.19 -9.44 -11.67
C LEU A 112 -9.30 -10.96 -11.70
N VAL A 113 -8.22 -11.63 -12.14
CA VAL A 113 -8.13 -13.09 -12.15
C VAL A 113 -7.46 -13.60 -10.88
N SER A 114 -6.33 -13.00 -10.51
CA SER A 114 -5.64 -13.29 -9.25
C SER A 114 -4.70 -12.15 -8.88
N VAL A 115 -4.26 -12.14 -7.61
CA VAL A 115 -3.14 -11.32 -7.16
C VAL A 115 -2.03 -12.29 -6.75
N ASP A 116 -1.02 -12.47 -7.58
CA ASP A 116 0.15 -13.29 -7.24
C ASP A 116 1.23 -12.40 -6.63
N GLY A 117 1.31 -12.41 -5.29
CA GLY A 117 2.28 -11.61 -4.53
C GLY A 117 2.20 -10.10 -4.82
N GLN A 118 3.14 -9.60 -5.62
CA GLN A 118 3.27 -8.17 -5.98
C GLN A 118 2.62 -7.80 -7.32
N VAL A 119 2.08 -8.76 -8.09
CA VAL A 119 1.61 -8.54 -9.46
C VAL A 119 0.09 -8.71 -9.56
N LEU A 120 -0.56 -7.73 -10.21
CA LEU A 120 -1.97 -7.84 -10.62
C LEU A 120 -2.04 -8.63 -11.91
N ILE A 121 -2.71 -9.79 -11.89
CA ILE A 121 -3.00 -10.56 -13.09
C ILE A 121 -4.41 -10.15 -13.53
N THR A 122 -4.48 -9.31 -14.55
CA THR A 122 -5.72 -8.90 -15.20
C THR A 122 -5.88 -9.62 -16.53
N SER A 123 -7.09 -10.03 -16.87
CA SER A 123 -7.42 -10.45 -18.24
C SER A 123 -7.59 -9.20 -19.11
N LEU A 124 -6.50 -8.58 -19.52
CA LEU A 124 -6.50 -7.65 -20.64
C LEU A 124 -5.76 -8.36 -21.78
N ASP A 125 -6.43 -8.42 -22.94
CA ASP A 125 -5.91 -8.99 -24.18
C ASP A 125 -4.64 -8.26 -24.66
#